data_AF-A0A832IKT1-F1
#
_entry.id   AF-A0A832IKT1-F1
#
_cell.length_a   1.000
_cell.length_b   1.000
_cell.length_c   1.000
_cell.angle_alpha   90.00
_cell.angle_beta   90.00
_cell.angle_gamma   90.00
#
_symmetry.space_group_name_H-M   'P 1'
#
loop_
_entity.id
_entity.type
_entity.pdbx_description
1 polymer ?
#
loop_
_entity_poly.entity_id
_entity_poly.type
_entity_poly.pdbx_seq_one_letter_code
_entity_poly.pdbx_strand_id
1 'polypeptide(L)'
;GKRSKLEDYRITNRGGKGVKTINVTEKTGNLVAIKNVTDEDDLMIINKSGVTIRMAVADLRVMGRATQGVRLINIKENDSIAAVAKVMHENGNSEGENEDGTKIENNDSEETTNNQE
;
A
#
# COMPACT_ATOMS: atom_id res chain seq x y z
N GLY A 1 -3.93 1.18 -0.41
CA GLY A 1 -2.77 1.94 -0.89
C GLY A 1 -2.45 1.57 -2.32
N LYS A 2 -1.67 2.40 -3.00
CA LYS A 2 -1.14 2.15 -4.35
C LYS A 2 0.02 3.09 -4.63
N ARG A 3 0.83 2.76 -5.64
CA ARG A 3 1.77 3.68 -6.26
C ARG A 3 1.18 4.17 -7.58
N SER A 4 1.50 5.40 -7.95
CA SER A 4 1.19 5.93 -9.27
C SER A 4 2.44 6.59 -9.79
N LYS A 5 2.68 6.47 -11.09
CA LYS A 5 3.88 7.05 -11.68
C LYS A 5 3.78 8.57 -11.63
N LEU A 6 4.91 9.24 -11.48
CA LEU A 6 4.96 10.69 -11.44
C LEU A 6 4.47 11.30 -12.77
N GLU A 7 4.76 10.65 -13.90
CA GLU A 7 4.33 11.05 -15.24
C GLU A 7 2.81 11.13 -15.41
N ASP A 8 2.03 10.38 -14.61
CA ASP A 8 0.57 10.44 -14.68
C ASP A 8 0.04 11.80 -14.17
N TYR A 9 0.81 12.53 -13.36
CA TYR A 9 0.44 13.83 -12.82
C TYR A 9 0.84 14.94 -13.79
N ARG A 10 -0.14 15.38 -14.60
CA ARG A 10 0.05 16.56 -15.45
C ARG A 10 0.41 17.80 -14.63
N ILE A 11 1.28 18.63 -15.20
CA ILE A 11 1.61 19.95 -14.65
C ILE A 11 0.34 20.82 -14.68
N THR A 12 0.05 21.48 -13.56
CA THR A 12 -1.08 22.42 -13.42
C THR A 12 -0.62 23.72 -12.78
N ASN A 13 -1.23 24.84 -13.18
CA ASN A 13 -0.95 26.15 -12.59
C ASN A 13 -1.36 26.21 -11.11
N ARG A 14 -0.63 27.01 -10.33
CA ARG A 14 -0.95 27.28 -8.92
C ARG A 14 -2.33 27.94 -8.80
N GLY A 15 -3.09 27.54 -7.77
CA GLY A 15 -4.42 28.09 -7.48
C GLY A 15 -5.59 27.38 -8.18
N GLY A 16 -5.33 26.35 -8.99
CA GLY A 16 -6.38 25.50 -9.56
C GLY A 16 -6.94 24.47 -8.55
N LYS A 17 -8.01 23.77 -8.95
CA LYS A 17 -8.63 22.68 -8.17
C LYS A 17 -7.79 21.39 -8.06
N GLY A 18 -6.65 21.35 -8.75
CA GLY A 18 -5.77 20.18 -8.80
C GLY A 18 -6.30 19.05 -9.70
N VAL A 19 -5.82 17.84 -9.44
CA VAL A 19 -6.14 16.62 -10.21
C VAL A 19 -6.43 15.46 -9.26
N LYS A 20 -7.36 14.57 -9.63
CA LYS A 20 -7.76 13.43 -8.78
C LYS A 20 -6.61 12.42 -8.61
N THR A 21 -6.24 12.15 -7.36
CA THR A 21 -5.09 11.28 -7.00
C THR A 21 -5.47 9.86 -6.57
N ILE A 22 -6.68 9.68 -6.05
CA ILE A 22 -7.23 8.41 -5.57
C ILE A 22 -8.75 8.52 -5.62
N ASN A 23 -9.43 7.39 -5.84
CA ASN A 23 -10.87 7.32 -5.69
C ASN A 23 -11.23 6.96 -4.26
N VAL A 24 -11.66 7.96 -3.47
CA VAL A 24 -12.12 7.76 -2.10
C VAL A 24 -13.54 7.22 -2.11
N THR A 25 -13.77 6.16 -1.34
CA THR A 25 -15.07 5.54 -1.07
C THR A 25 -15.20 5.26 0.43
N GLU A 26 -16.41 4.92 0.89
CA GLU A 26 -16.64 4.54 2.29
C GLU A 26 -15.73 3.38 2.74
N LYS A 27 -15.48 2.41 1.85
CA LYS A 27 -14.58 1.27 2.11
C LYS A 27 -13.11 1.67 2.26
N THR A 28 -12.64 2.67 1.51
CA THR A 28 -11.23 3.08 1.56
C THR A 28 -10.94 4.06 2.69
N GLY A 29 -11.95 4.81 3.13
CA GLY A 29 -11.77 5.94 4.03
C GLY A 29 -10.97 7.09 3.39
N ASN A 30 -10.70 8.11 4.20
CA ASN A 30 -9.98 9.31 3.78
C ASN A 30 -8.50 9.03 3.50
N LEU A 31 -7.90 9.87 2.67
CA LEU A 31 -6.47 9.79 2.36
C LEU A 31 -5.65 10.26 3.57
N VAL A 32 -4.85 9.36 4.12
CA VAL A 32 -4.02 9.63 5.32
C VAL A 32 -2.69 10.28 4.94
N ALA A 33 -2.04 9.80 3.88
CA ALA A 33 -0.71 10.26 3.49
C ALA A 33 -0.48 10.14 1.98
N ILE A 34 0.35 11.04 1.45
CA ILE A 34 0.98 10.96 0.13
C ILE A 34 2.47 11.18 0.34
N LYS A 35 3.31 10.31 -0.23
CA LYS A 35 4.77 10.40 -0.18
C LYS A 35 5.33 10.12 -1.57
N ASN A 36 6.39 10.83 -1.95
CA ASN A 36 7.23 10.41 -3.05
C ASN A 36 8.12 9.27 -2.59
N VAL A 37 8.24 8.25 -3.42
CA VAL A 37 8.95 7.01 -3.09
C VAL A 37 9.71 6.50 -4.31
N THR A 38 10.74 5.73 -4.04
CA THR A 38 11.50 4.93 -5.00
C THR A 38 11.35 3.44 -4.65
N ASP A 39 11.80 2.54 -5.51
CA ASP A 39 11.78 1.10 -5.21
C ASP A 39 12.73 0.72 -4.06
N GLU A 40 13.66 1.62 -3.68
CA GLU A 40 14.64 1.47 -2.58
C GLU A 40 14.13 2.02 -1.24
N ASP A 41 12.85 2.41 -1.17
CA ASP A 41 12.22 2.86 0.05
C ASP A 41 11.41 1.73 0.69
N ASP A 42 11.26 1.81 2.00
CA ASP A 42 10.26 1.07 2.76
C ASP A 42 9.17 2.01 3.27
N LEU A 43 7.97 1.46 3.39
CA LEU A 43 6.84 2.12 4.01
C LEU A 43 6.59 1.52 5.39
N MET A 44 6.64 2.37 6.41
CA MET A 44 6.29 2.01 7.78
C MET A 44 4.90 2.56 8.10
N ILE A 45 3.96 1.68 8.45
CA ILE A 45 2.59 2.02 8.81
C ILE A 45 2.39 1.72 10.29
N ILE A 46 1.91 2.71 11.05
CA ILE A 46 1.62 2.60 12.47
C ILE A 46 0.12 2.78 12.68
N ASN A 47 -0.53 1.83 13.33
CA ASN A 47 -1.93 1.96 13.72
C ASN A 47 -2.07 2.64 15.10
N LYS A 48 -3.29 2.97 15.52
CA LYS A 48 -3.53 3.59 16.82
C LYS A 48 -3.30 2.63 17.99
N SER A 49 -3.39 1.33 17.76
CA SER A 49 -3.10 0.30 18.78
C SER A 49 -1.61 0.05 19.01
N GLY A 50 -0.71 0.65 18.22
CA GLY A 50 0.75 0.57 18.38
C GLY A 50 1.44 -0.53 17.56
N VAL A 51 0.70 -1.31 16.78
CA VAL A 51 1.27 -2.24 15.80
C VAL A 51 1.91 -1.46 14.66
N THR A 52 3.17 -1.81 14.39
CA THR A 52 3.96 -1.22 13.31
C THR A 52 4.22 -2.28 12.25
N ILE A 53 3.95 -1.92 10.99
CA ILE A 53 4.13 -2.81 9.84
C ILE A 53 5.08 -2.13 8.87
N ARG A 54 6.17 -2.80 8.51
CA ARG A 54 7.13 -2.37 7.49
C ARG A 54 6.91 -3.20 6.24
N MET A 55 6.88 -2.54 5.08
CA MET A 55 6.75 -3.20 3.78
C MET A 55 7.60 -2.51 2.72
N ALA A 56 8.18 -3.29 1.81
CA ALA A 56 8.93 -2.76 0.70
C ALA A 56 8.02 -1.97 -0.23
N VAL A 57 8.47 -0.79 -0.64
CA VAL A 57 7.73 0.01 -1.61
C VAL A 57 7.63 -0.71 -2.95
N ALA A 58 8.64 -1.50 -3.31
CA ALA A 58 8.63 -2.34 -4.51
C ALA A 58 7.38 -3.24 -4.62
N ASP A 59 6.91 -3.80 -3.50
CA ASP A 59 5.75 -4.71 -3.45
C ASP A 59 4.41 -4.00 -3.65
N LEU A 60 4.37 -2.67 -3.48
CA LEU A 60 3.16 -1.91 -3.68
C LEU A 60 2.81 -1.83 -5.17
N ARG A 61 1.57 -2.23 -5.49
CA ARG A 61 1.07 -2.20 -6.87
C ARG A 61 1.10 -0.80 -7.48
N VAL A 62 1.71 -0.68 -8.66
CA VAL A 62 1.66 0.51 -9.50
C VAL A 62 0.35 0.51 -10.29
N MET A 63 -0.43 1.58 -10.14
CA MET A 63 -1.74 1.75 -10.76
C MET A 63 -1.98 3.22 -11.13
N GLY A 64 -2.91 3.45 -12.06
CA GLY A 64 -3.31 4.81 -12.43
C GLY A 64 -3.82 5.65 -11.25
N ARG A 65 -3.76 6.97 -11.38
CA ARG A 65 -4.10 7.92 -10.30
C ARG A 65 -5.54 7.81 -9.83
N ALA A 66 -6.52 7.86 -10.72
CA ALA A 66 -7.94 7.89 -10.33
C ALA A 66 -8.53 6.50 -9.96
N THR A 67 -7.71 5.59 -9.40
CA THR A 67 -8.12 4.26 -8.94
C THR A 67 -8.27 4.21 -7.41
N GLN A 68 -8.89 3.16 -6.88
CA GLN A 68 -9.01 2.95 -5.42
C GLN A 68 -7.72 2.40 -4.80
N GLY A 69 -6.94 1.61 -5.56
CA GLY A 69 -5.79 0.88 -5.07
C GLY A 69 -6.17 -0.47 -4.44
N VAL A 70 -5.24 -1.05 -3.68
CA VAL A 70 -5.40 -2.36 -3.04
C VAL A 70 -5.30 -2.25 -1.52
N ARG A 71 -5.77 -3.27 -0.80
CA ARG A 71 -5.58 -3.34 0.66
C ARG A 71 -4.12 -3.70 0.95
N LEU A 72 -3.47 -2.93 1.82
CA LEU A 72 -2.06 -3.18 2.19
C LEU A 72 -1.94 -4.04 3.44
N ILE A 73 -2.78 -3.75 4.43
CA ILE A 73 -2.78 -4.42 5.73
C ILE A 73 -4.23 -4.73 6.12
N ASN A 74 -4.42 -5.83 6.84
CA ASN A 74 -5.68 -6.08 7.52
C ASN A 74 -5.67 -5.32 8.85
N ILE A 75 -6.72 -4.54 9.11
CA ILE A 75 -6.85 -3.76 10.33
C ILE A 75 -8.00 -4.39 11.11
N LYS A 76 -7.80 -4.59 12.43
CA LYS A 76 -8.83 -5.12 13.31
C LYS A 76 -10.02 -4.16 13.39
N GLU A 77 -11.19 -4.69 13.71
CA GLU A 77 -12.37 -3.86 13.96
C GLU A 77 -12.07 -2.86 15.08
N ASN A 78 -12.42 -1.59 14.87
CA ASN A 78 -12.12 -0.41 15.73
C ASN A 78 -10.68 0.10 15.76
N ASP A 79 -9.81 -0.33 14.86
CA ASP A 79 -8.47 0.24 14.72
C ASP A 79 -8.34 1.11 13.46
N SER A 80 -7.38 2.02 13.44
CA SER A 80 -7.15 2.96 12.33
C SER A 80 -5.69 3.32 12.20
N ILE A 81 -5.30 3.79 11.02
CA ILE A 81 -3.92 4.22 10.76
C ILE A 81 -3.67 5.53 11.51
N ALA A 82 -2.63 5.55 12.35
CA ALA A 82 -2.18 6.73 13.06
C ALA A 82 -1.14 7.51 12.24
N ALA A 83 -0.17 6.80 11.65
CA ALA A 83 0.93 7.43 10.92
C ALA A 83 1.46 6.53 9.79
N VAL A 84 2.07 7.17 8.80
CA VAL A 84 2.80 6.52 7.70
C VAL A 84 4.12 7.26 7.50
N ALA A 85 5.22 6.51 7.57
CA ALA A 85 6.57 7.01 7.38
C ALA A 85 7.26 6.31 6.21
N LYS A 86 8.10 7.07 5.49
CA LYS A 86 9.01 6.53 4.48
C LYS A 86 10.37 6.34 5.15
N VAL A 87 10.95 5.17 5.03
CA VAL A 87 12.28 4.85 5.58
C VAL A 87 13.14 4.25 4.46
N MET A 88 14.46 4.30 4.63
CA MET A 88 15.37 3.67 3.67
C MET A 88 15.24 2.15 3.76
N HIS A 89 15.26 1.47 2.61
CA HIS A 89 15.28 0.02 2.58
C HIS A 89 16.60 -0.48 3.17
N GLU A 90 16.51 -1.46 4.08
CA GLU A 90 17.70 -2.14 4.59
C GLU A 90 18.03 -3.30 3.67
N ASN A 91 19.06 -3.11 2.84
CA ASN A 91 19.69 -4.21 2.12
C ASN A 91 20.34 -5.12 3.16
N GLY A 92 19.84 -6.35 3.29
CA GLY A 92 20.14 -7.28 4.38
C GLY A 92 21.63 -7.55 4.62
N ASN A 93 22.27 -6.68 5.40
CA ASN A 93 23.53 -6.96 6.08
C ASN A 93 23.43 -6.60 7.57
N SER A 94 22.32 -7.03 8.18
CA SER A 94 22.13 -7.08 9.63
C SER A 94 21.81 -8.53 9.97
N GLU A 95 22.83 -9.33 10.26
CA GLU A 95 22.66 -10.59 11.00
C GLU A 95 22.15 -10.22 12.39
N GLY A 96 20.89 -10.55 12.68
CA GLY A 96 20.25 -10.25 13.95
C GLY A 96 18.83 -10.80 14.01
N GLU A 97 18.76 -12.10 14.33
CA GLU A 97 17.72 -12.90 15.01
C GLU A 97 16.20 -12.58 14.84
N ASN A 98 15.46 -13.68 14.62
CA ASN A 98 14.04 -13.82 14.29
C ASN A 98 13.04 -13.20 15.29
N GLU A 99 11.85 -12.83 14.81
CA GLU A 99 10.57 -13.44 15.26
C GLU A 99 9.34 -12.96 14.45
N ASP A 100 8.58 -13.95 13.97
CA ASP A 100 7.16 -13.96 13.58
C ASP A 100 6.67 -13.18 12.34
N GLY A 101 7.04 -13.70 11.15
CA GLY A 101 6.37 -13.39 9.88
C GLY A 101 5.24 -14.37 9.60
N THR A 102 3.98 -13.97 9.83
CA THR A 102 2.80 -14.75 9.44
C THR A 102 2.80 -14.94 7.92
N LYS A 103 2.95 -16.20 7.45
CA LYS A 103 2.81 -16.57 6.03
C LYS A 103 1.40 -16.21 5.55
N ILE A 104 1.33 -15.39 4.51
CA ILE A 104 0.10 -15.17 3.74
C ILE A 104 0.07 -16.25 2.65
N GLU A 105 -0.70 -17.32 2.88
CA GLU A 105 -1.03 -18.31 1.86
C GLU A 105 -2.08 -17.73 0.91
N ASN A 106 -1.67 -17.45 -0.33
CA ASN A 106 -2.61 -17.17 -1.42
C ASN A 106 -3.14 -18.51 -1.95
N ASN A 107 -4.31 -18.94 -1.47
CA ASN A 107 -5.07 -20.01 -2.12
C ASN A 107 -5.84 -19.41 -3.31
N ASP A 108 -5.20 -19.40 -4.48
CA ASP A 108 -5.93 -19.36 -5.75
C ASP A 108 -6.49 -20.76 -6.01
N SER A 109 -7.74 -20.97 -5.62
CA SER A 109 -8.53 -22.12 -6.09
C SER A 109 -9.02 -21.82 -7.51
N GLU A 110 -8.30 -22.34 -8.50
CA GLU A 110 -8.80 -22.54 -9.86
C GLU A 110 -9.83 -23.68 -9.85
N GLU A 111 -11.13 -23.35 -9.82
CA GLU A 111 -12.18 -24.30 -10.21
C GLU A 111 -12.16 -24.45 -11.73
N THR A 112 -11.48 -25.50 -12.21
CA THR A 112 -11.78 -26.10 -13.51
C THR A 112 -12.92 -27.09 -13.34
N THR A 113 -14.13 -26.71 -13.74
CA THR A 113 -15.20 -27.69 -13.98
C THR A 113 -15.31 -27.96 -15.48
N ASN A 114 -14.64 -29.04 -15.89
CA ASN A 114 -15.07 -29.85 -17.02
C ASN A 114 -16.51 -30.31 -16.79
N ASN A 115 -17.38 -30.13 -17.79
CA ASN A 115 -18.47 -31.06 -18.02
C ASN A 115 -18.69 -31.19 -19.53
N GLN A 116 -18.35 -32.38 -20.02
CA GLN A 116 -18.78 -32.95 -21.29
C GLN A 116 -20.20 -33.49 -21.11
N GLU A 117 -21.10 -33.13 -22.01
CA GLU A 117 -22.09 -34.05 -22.63
C GLU A 117 -22.47 -33.49 -24.01
#